data_AF-A0A7S9Q5H2-F1
#
_entry.id   AF-A0A7S9Q5H2-F1
#
_cell.length_a   1.000
_cell.length_b   1.000
_cell.length_c   1.000
_cell.angle_alpha   90.00
_cell.angle_beta   90.00
_cell.angle_gamma   90.00
#
_symmetry.space_group_name_H-M   'P 1'
#
loop_
_entity.id
_entity.type
_entity.pdbx_description
1 polymer ?
#
loop_
_entity_poly.entity_id
_entity_poly.type
_entity_poly.pdbx_seq_one_letter_code
_entity_poly.pdbx_strand_id
1 'polypeptide(L)' 'MATHFDPYPDDDEAEQAPCGTWLGDASNGSSNWAHVDCGLCKKMKAKISAAHEASEAAIVEQMGDMAAYMRASAT' A
#
# COMPACT_ATOMS: atom_id res chain seq x y z
N MET A 1 20.50 -1.91 7.16
CA MET A 1 19.27 -2.25 6.41
C MET A 1 18.11 -1.91 7.32
N ALA A 2 17.19 -1.05 6.90
CA ALA A 2 15.91 -0.91 7.59
C ALA A 2 14.84 -1.61 6.75
N THR A 3 13.98 -2.37 7.40
CA THR A 3 12.79 -2.99 6.82
C THR A 3 11.64 -2.00 6.93
N HIS A 4 11.23 -1.46 5.78
CA HIS A 4 10.12 -0.53 5.63
C HIS A 4 8.80 -1.29 5.50
N PHE A 5 7.70 -0.65 5.90
CA PHE A 5 6.39 -1.18 5.55
C PHE A 5 6.17 -1.06 4.05
N ASP A 6 5.74 -2.15 3.44
CA ASP A 6 5.48 -2.24 2.02
C ASP A 6 4.16 -2.97 1.79
N PRO A 7 3.08 -2.25 1.44
CA PRO A 7 1.79 -2.87 1.16
C PRO A 7 1.79 -3.70 -0.12
N TYR A 8 2.74 -3.46 -1.03
CA TYR A 8 2.80 -4.07 -2.36
C TYR A 8 4.22 -4.61 -2.62
N PRO A 9 4.66 -5.66 -1.89
CA PRO A 9 6.04 -6.16 -1.97
C PRO A 9 6.44 -6.75 -3.33
N ASP A 10 5.45 -6.98 -4.20
CA ASP A 10 5.67 -7.43 -5.58
C ASP A 10 5.82 -6.26 -6.58
N ASP A 11 5.64 -5.02 -6.12
CA ASP A 11 5.82 -3.78 -6.88
C ASP A 11 7.23 -3.23 -6.66
N ASP A 12 8.15 -3.56 -7.57
CA ASP A 12 9.54 -3.12 -7.54
C ASP A 12 9.76 -1.71 -8.11
N GLU A 13 8.68 -1.02 -8.53
CA GLU A 13 8.72 0.34 -9.07
C GLU A 13 8.69 1.41 -7.95
N ALA A 14 8.42 1.01 -6.70
CA ALA A 14 8.34 1.93 -5.58
C ALA A 14 9.70 2.52 -5.19
N GLU A 15 9.94 3.79 -5.55
CA GLU A 15 11.17 4.51 -5.18
C GLU A 15 11.15 5.04 -3.72
N GLN A 16 9.98 5.10 -3.08
CA GLN A 16 9.81 5.58 -1.71
C GLN A 16 8.91 4.67 -0.89
N ALA A 17 9.31 4.41 0.35
CA ALA A 17 8.45 3.79 1.34
C ALA A 17 7.26 4.72 1.69
N PRO A 18 6.13 4.18 2.16
CA PRO A 18 4.99 4.97 2.67
C PRO A 18 5.34 5.94 3.80
N CYS A 19 6.49 5.76 4.45
CA CYS A 19 7.00 6.71 5.43
C CYS A 19 7.75 7.91 4.82
N GLY A 20 7.80 8.05 3.49
CA GLY A 20 8.50 9.11 2.76
C GLY A 20 10.02 8.94 2.72
N THR A 21 10.53 7.76 3.06
CA THR A 21 11.96 7.45 2.94
C THR A 21 12.23 6.92 1.54
N TRP A 22 13.19 7.51 0.84
CA TRP A 22 13.69 6.99 -0.44
C TRP A 22 14.32 5.61 -0.24
N LEU A 23 13.84 4.66 -1.02
CA LEU A 23 14.35 3.29 -1.07
C LEU A 23 15.59 3.26 -1.98
N GLY A 24 16.51 2.36 -1.67
CA GLY A 24 17.68 2.07 -2.50
C GLY A 24 18.06 0.61 -2.35
N ASP A 25 19.17 0.20 -2.95
CA ASP A 25 19.60 -1.21 -3.04
C ASP A 25 19.72 -1.94 -1.67
N ALA A 26 19.89 -1.18 -0.59
CA ALA A 26 20.00 -1.69 0.78
C ALA A 26 18.73 -1.48 1.63
N SER A 27 17.60 -1.18 1.01
CA SER A 27 16.31 -1.11 1.69
C SER A 27 15.56 -2.42 1.50
N ASN A 28 14.79 -2.83 2.51
CA ASN A 28 13.93 -4.00 2.43
C ASN A 28 12.47 -3.60 2.69
N GLY A 29 11.52 -4.30 2.08
CA GLY A 29 10.08 -4.09 2.25
C GLY A 29 9.42 -5.25 2.99
N SER A 30 8.35 -4.98 3.73
CA SER A 30 7.47 -6.02 4.27
C SER A 30 6.05 -5.52 4.47
N SER A 31 5.07 -6.32 4.04
CA SER A 31 3.64 -6.10 4.31
C SER A 31 3.24 -6.51 5.73
N ASN A 32 4.09 -7.22 6.46
CA ASN A 32 3.82 -7.63 7.82
C ASN A 32 4.49 -6.67 8.82
N TRP A 33 3.66 -5.90 9.54
CA TRP A 33 4.11 -4.97 10.58
C TRP A 33 5.01 -5.60 11.65
N ALA A 34 4.96 -6.92 11.87
CA ALA A 34 5.85 -7.61 12.79
C ALA A 34 7.32 -7.67 12.30
N HIS A 35 7.55 -7.56 10.99
CA HIS A 35 8.87 -7.56 10.36
C HIS A 35 9.38 -6.16 10.02
N VAL A 36 8.55 -5.12 10.18
CA VAL A 36 8.97 -3.73 9.97
C VAL A 36 9.85 -3.28 11.15
N ASP A 37 11.06 -2.81 10.85
CA ASP A 37 11.99 -2.25 11.84
C ASP A 37 12.18 -0.74 11.70
N CYS A 38 11.74 -0.14 10.59
CA CYS A 38 11.88 1.29 10.34
C CYS A 38 11.11 2.13 11.37
N GLY A 39 11.83 3.00 12.09
CA GLY A 39 11.26 3.85 13.13
C GLY A 39 10.22 4.86 12.62
N LEU A 40 10.38 5.36 11.39
CA LEU A 40 9.40 6.26 10.76
C LEU A 40 8.11 5.51 10.40
N CYS A 41 8.21 4.32 9.80
CA CYS A 41 7.06 3.46 9.55
C CYS A 41 6.30 3.14 10.85
N LYS A 42 7.00 2.78 11.93
CA LYS A 42 6.36 2.51 13.23
C LYS A 42 5.64 3.72 13.81
N LYS A 43 6.26 4.91 13.75
CA LYS A 43 5.63 6.17 14.21
C LYS A 43 4.40 6.53 13.40
N MET A 44 4.40 6.25 12.09
CA MET A 44 3.31 6.57 11.19
C MET A 44 2.36 5.38 10.93
N LYS A 45 2.49 4.27 11.68
CA LYS A 45 1.75 3.02 11.42
C LYS A 45 0.26 3.23 11.23
N ALA A 46 -0.39 3.98 12.14
CA ALA A 46 -1.82 4.25 12.06
C ALA A 46 -2.19 5.02 10.77
N LYS A 47 -1.40 6.04 10.41
CA LYS A 47 -1.62 6.83 9.20
C LYS A 47 -1.40 6.00 7.93
N ILE A 48 -0.32 5.23 7.88
CA ILE A 48 0.04 4.38 6.74
C ILE A 48 -1.03 3.29 6.54
N SER A 49 -1.44 2.63 7.64
CA SER A 49 -2.48 1.59 7.57
C SER A 49 -3.82 2.17 7.10
N ALA A 50 -4.23 3.31 7.65
CA ALA A 50 -5.48 3.97 7.23
C ALA A 50 -5.43 4.43 5.76
N ALA A 51 -4.29 4.93 5.29
CA ALA A 51 -4.14 5.31 3.88
C ALA A 51 -4.22 4.08 2.95
N HIS A 52 -3.62 2.96 3.35
CA HIS A 52 -3.70 1.71 2.60
C HIS A 52 -5.14 1.16 2.58
N GLU A 53 -5.81 1.06 3.72
CA GLU A 53 -7.22 0.64 3.81
C GLU A 53 -8.15 1.54 2.98
N ALA A 54 -7.93 2.86 3.00
CA ALA A 54 -8.70 3.79 2.18
C ALA A 54 -8.48 3.58 0.68
N SER A 55 -7.25 3.25 0.27
CA SER A 55 -6.95 2.92 -1.12
C SER A 55 -7.64 1.62 -1.57
N GLU A 56 -7.64 0.58 -0.73
CA GLU A 56 -8.32 -0.68 -1.02
C GLU A 56 -9.84 -0.49 -1.13
N ALA A 57 -10.43 0.30 -0.22
CA ALA A 57 -11.85 0.62 -0.26
C ALA A 57 -12.24 1.34 -1.56
N ALA A 58 -11.43 2.30 -2.01
CA ALA A 58 -11.67 3.03 -3.26
C ALA A 58 -11.56 2.12 -4.49
N ILE A 59 -10.61 1.17 -4.50
CA ILE A 59 -10.49 0.17 -5.57
C ILE A 59 -11.73 -0.71 -5.63
N VAL A 60 -12.21 -1.22 -4.48
CA VAL A 60 -13.41 -2.05 -4.41
C VAL A 60 -14.66 -1.29 -4.87
N GLU A 61 -14.81 -0.03 -4.46
CA GLU A 61 -15.90 0.84 -4.91
C GLU A 61 -15.89 1.02 -6.43
N GLN A 62 -14.73 1.37 -7.01
CA GLN A 62 -14.56 1.52 -8.45
C GLN A 62 -14.90 0.24 -9.21
N MET A 63 -14.47 -0.93 -8.71
CA MET A 63 -14.81 -2.22 -9.31
C MET A 63 -16.32 -2.50 -9.25
N GLY A 64 -16.97 -2.11 -8.15
CA GLY A 64 -18.42 -2.20 -7.99
C GLY A 64 -19.18 -1.34 -8.99
N ASP A 65 -18.74 -0.10 -9.19
CA ASP A 65 -19.31 0.82 -10.17
C ASP A 65 -19.17 0.28 -11.60
N MET A 66 -18.00 -0.27 -11.94
CA MET A 66 -17.79 -0.93 -13.24
C MET A 66 -18.73 -2.13 -13.42
N ALA A 67 -18.91 -2.95 -12.39
CA ALA A 67 -19.85 -4.09 -12.46
C ALA A 67 -21.31 -3.62 -12.61
N ALA A 68 -21.70 -2.52 -11.98
CA ALA A 68 -23.03 -1.92 -12.16
C ALA A 68 -23.23 -1.43 -13.60
N TYR A 69 -22.24 -0.71 -14.14
CA TYR A 69 -22.25 -0.23 -15.53
C TYR A 69 -22.39 -1.39 -16.52
N MET A 70 -21.55 -2.43 -16.40
CA MET A 70 -21.57 -3.58 -17.31
C MET A 70 -22.93 -4.30 -17.35
N ARG A 71 -23.63 -4.38 -16.20
CA ARG A 71 -24.98 -4.96 -16.15
C ARG A 71 -26.02 -4.07 -16.85
N ALA A 72 -25.92 -2.76 -16.69
CA ALA A 72 -26.83 -1.81 -17.32
C ALA A 72 -26.62 -1.70 -18.84
N SER A 73 -25.41 -1.95 -19.34
CA SER A 73 -25.06 -1.91 -20.76
C SER A 73 -25.26 -3.23 -21.52
N ALA A 74 -25.69 -4.30 -20.84
CA ALA A 74 -25.94 -5.60 -21.45
C ALA A 74 -27.35 -5.78 -22.05
N THR A 75 -28.12 -4.68 -22.16
CA THR A 75 -29.45 -4.59 -22.78
C THR A 75 -29.41 -3.74 -24.03
#